data_AF-A0A4V2AH81-F1
#
_entry.id   AF-A0A4V2AH81-F1
#
_cell.length_a   1.000
_cell.length_b   1.000
_cell.length_c   1.000
_cell.angle_alpha   90.00
_cell.angle_beta   90.00
_cell.angle_gamma   90.00
#
_symmetry.space_group_name_H-M   'P 1'
#
loop_
_entity.id
_entity.type
_entity.pdbx_description
1 polymer ?
#
loop_
_entity_poly.entity_id
_entity_poly.type
_entity_poly.pdbx_seq_one_letter_code
_entity_poly.pdbx_strand_id
1 'polypeptide(L)'
;MARVVTAALLLGMALGLSLGCSGKTEDDEEDEEVDPVVACNTYASTWCYRAFNCYAQVGRIQQSAVEENAAACINVIVSRFPCSAASSLGEDYDSCISQVKGMACSKWDVPQLQFATVRPPTSCDTALNFE
;
A
#
# COMPACT_ATOMS: atom_id res chain seq x y z
N MET A 1 31.72 -33.04 -0.95
CA MET A 1 32.48 -33.15 -2.22
C MET A 1 32.45 -31.80 -2.89
N ALA A 2 33.60 -31.12 -2.94
CA ALA A 2 33.75 -29.80 -3.54
C ALA A 2 33.75 -29.91 -5.07
N ARG A 3 33.10 -28.96 -5.76
CA ARG A 3 33.35 -28.71 -7.17
C ARG A 3 33.56 -27.21 -7.37
N VAL A 4 34.83 -26.87 -7.49
CA VAL A 4 35.34 -25.63 -8.06
C VAL A 4 35.19 -25.75 -9.57
N VAL A 5 34.62 -24.74 -10.23
CA VAL A 5 34.94 -24.44 -11.63
C VAL A 5 35.09 -22.94 -11.76
N THR A 6 36.35 -22.52 -11.75
CA THR A 6 36.81 -21.21 -12.15
C THR A 6 37.05 -21.24 -13.66
N ALA A 7 36.51 -20.29 -14.41
CA ALA A 7 36.96 -19.98 -15.76
C ALA A 7 36.97 -18.46 -15.93
N ALA A 8 38.18 -17.91 -15.98
CA ALA A 8 38.46 -16.52 -16.34
C ALA A 8 39.10 -16.50 -17.73
N LEU A 9 38.75 -15.51 -18.57
CA LEU A 9 39.52 -14.98 -19.70
C LEU A 9 38.65 -13.84 -20.31
N LEU A 10 38.83 -12.56 -19.96
CA LEU A 10 39.88 -11.59 -20.32
C LEU A 10 39.56 -10.74 -21.58
N LEU A 11 39.51 -9.43 -21.33
CA LEU A 11 40.11 -8.31 -22.07
C LEU A 11 39.47 -7.74 -23.35
N GLY A 12 39.11 -6.46 -23.24
CA GLY A 12 39.35 -5.38 -24.22
C GLY A 12 39.12 -4.04 -23.49
N MET A 13 40.15 -3.33 -23.01
CA MET A 13 40.87 -2.22 -23.70
C MET A 13 39.92 -1.19 -24.34
N ALA A 14 40.02 0.13 -24.18
CA ALA A 14 40.91 1.02 -23.43
C ALA A 14 40.40 2.49 -23.62
N LEU A 15 40.91 3.40 -22.78
CA LEU A 15 41.19 4.84 -23.05
C LEU A 15 40.04 5.86 -23.06
N GLY A 16 40.14 6.83 -22.16
CA GLY A 16 39.48 8.13 -22.24
C GLY A 16 39.64 8.99 -20.98
N LEU A 17 40.77 9.68 -20.84
CA LEU A 17 41.02 10.73 -19.84
C LEU A 17 40.14 11.97 -20.07
N SER A 18 39.48 12.49 -19.04
CA SER A 18 39.05 13.91 -18.85
C SER A 18 38.68 14.08 -17.36
N LEU A 19 39.55 14.63 -16.51
CA LEU A 19 39.53 16.03 -16.05
C LEU A 19 38.19 16.52 -15.46
N GLY A 20 38.18 16.72 -14.13
CA GLY A 20 37.77 18.00 -13.55
C GLY A 20 36.31 18.17 -13.12
N CYS A 21 36.14 18.51 -11.83
CA CYS A 21 34.98 19.10 -11.15
C CYS A 21 33.92 19.80 -12.03
N SER A 22 32.68 19.35 -11.88
CA SER A 22 31.44 20.13 -11.66
C SER A 22 30.31 19.09 -11.62
N GLY A 23 29.67 18.82 -10.48
CA GLY A 23 28.77 19.79 -9.88
C GLY A 23 27.53 19.95 -10.74
N LYS A 24 26.68 18.91 -10.82
CA LYS A 24 25.24 19.08 -11.02
C LYS A 24 24.50 17.81 -10.55
N THR A 25 24.00 17.90 -9.34
CA THR A 25 22.78 17.28 -8.86
C THR A 25 21.66 17.40 -9.89
N GLU A 26 20.90 16.33 -10.05
CA GLU A 26 19.43 16.30 -10.05
C GLU A 26 19.05 14.83 -10.32
N ASP A 27 19.06 14.04 -9.23
CA ASP A 27 18.13 12.92 -9.07
C ASP A 27 16.74 13.55 -8.96
N ASP A 28 16.12 13.89 -10.08
CA ASP A 28 14.69 14.09 -10.15
C ASP A 28 14.08 12.69 -10.37
N GLU A 29 14.01 11.92 -9.29
CA GLU A 29 12.93 10.93 -9.16
C GLU A 29 11.65 11.77 -9.06
N GLU A 30 11.05 12.10 -10.20
CA GLU A 30 9.69 12.64 -10.24
C GLU A 30 8.82 11.64 -9.47
N ASP A 31 8.44 11.99 -8.25
CA ASP A 31 7.38 11.31 -7.50
C ASP A 31 6.16 11.27 -8.42
N GLU A 32 5.89 10.12 -9.04
CA GLU A 32 4.72 9.93 -9.88
C GLU A 32 3.49 10.21 -9.00
N GLU A 33 2.87 11.37 -9.22
CA GLU A 33 1.69 11.80 -8.49
C GLU A 33 0.60 10.72 -8.64
N VAL A 34 0.31 10.03 -7.54
CA VAL A 34 -0.65 8.93 -7.54
C VAL A 34 -2.03 9.50 -7.83
N ASP A 35 -2.67 9.00 -8.88
CA ASP A 35 -4.04 9.39 -9.24
C ASP A 35 -5.01 9.22 -8.03
N PRO A 36 -5.78 10.25 -7.64
CA PRO A 36 -6.66 10.20 -6.48
C PRO A 36 -7.73 9.10 -6.53
N VAL A 37 -8.20 8.75 -7.73
CA VAL A 37 -9.18 7.65 -7.91
C VAL A 37 -8.50 6.32 -7.60
N VAL A 38 -7.29 6.10 -8.11
CA VAL A 38 -6.48 4.90 -7.82
C VAL A 38 -6.15 4.81 -6.32
N ALA A 39 -5.79 5.92 -5.70
CA ALA A 39 -5.51 5.99 -4.28
C ALA A 39 -6.74 5.67 -3.42
N CYS A 40 -7.93 6.20 -3.78
CA CYS A 40 -9.17 5.85 -3.09
C CYS A 40 -9.47 4.35 -3.16
N ASN A 41 -9.30 3.72 -4.32
CA ASN A 41 -9.49 2.27 -4.47
C ASN A 41 -8.47 1.47 -3.66
N THR A 42 -7.22 1.94 -3.61
CA THR A 42 -6.14 1.35 -2.83
C THR A 42 -6.42 1.43 -1.34
N TYR A 43 -6.90 2.57 -0.85
CA TYR A 43 -7.32 2.76 0.53
C TYR A 43 -8.44 1.79 0.92
N ALA A 44 -9.53 1.75 0.15
CA ALA A 44 -10.66 0.86 0.42
C ALA A 44 -10.22 -0.61 0.46
N SER A 45 -9.41 -1.03 -0.52
CA SER A 45 -8.90 -2.40 -0.59
C SER A 45 -7.99 -2.73 0.59
N THR A 46 -7.02 -1.86 0.89
CA THR A 46 -6.04 -2.08 1.97
C THR A 46 -6.74 -2.23 3.31
N TRP A 47 -7.71 -1.35 3.60
CA TRP A 47 -8.47 -1.40 4.84
C TRP A 47 -9.31 -2.68 4.94
N CYS A 48 -10.14 -2.99 3.95
CA CYS A 48 -11.02 -4.16 3.98
C CYS A 48 -10.21 -5.46 4.09
N TYR A 49 -9.18 -5.66 3.26
CA TYR A 49 -8.38 -6.88 3.34
C TYR A 49 -7.63 -7.00 4.66
N ARG A 50 -7.13 -5.90 5.22
CA ARG A 50 -6.46 -5.96 6.52
C ARG A 50 -7.43 -6.39 7.63
N ALA A 51 -8.60 -5.76 7.70
CA ALA A 51 -9.60 -6.08 8.71
C ALA A 51 -10.05 -7.55 8.63
N PHE A 52 -10.42 -8.03 7.43
CA PHE A 52 -10.91 -9.40 7.26
C PHE A 52 -9.84 -10.48 7.41
N ASN A 53 -8.59 -10.22 7.02
CA ASN A 53 -7.49 -11.13 7.36
C ASN A 53 -7.27 -11.21 8.87
N CYS A 54 -7.37 -10.09 9.59
CA CYS A 54 -7.27 -10.11 11.05
C CYS A 54 -8.41 -10.90 11.70
N TYR A 55 -9.65 -10.77 11.21
CA TYR A 55 -10.76 -11.60 11.67
C TYR A 55 -10.54 -13.10 11.45
N ALA A 56 -9.96 -13.48 10.31
CA ALA A 56 -9.62 -14.87 10.05
C ALA A 56 -8.53 -15.37 11.00
N GLN A 57 -7.49 -14.56 11.24
CA GLN A 57 -6.40 -14.91 12.17
C GLN A 57 -6.88 -15.12 13.60
N VAL A 58 -7.83 -14.32 14.08
CA VAL A 58 -8.42 -14.49 15.43
C VAL A 58 -9.58 -15.49 15.48
N GLY A 59 -9.85 -16.20 14.38
CA GLY A 59 -10.85 -17.27 14.31
C GLY A 59 -12.31 -16.80 14.30
N ARG A 60 -12.57 -15.54 13.95
CA ARG A 60 -13.93 -14.99 13.84
C ARG A 60 -14.63 -15.39 12.55
N ILE A 61 -13.86 -15.51 11.47
CA ILE A 61 -14.30 -16.03 10.19
C ILE A 61 -13.34 -17.11 9.70
N GLN A 62 -13.77 -17.90 8.73
CA GLN A 62 -12.87 -18.82 8.04
C GLN A 62 -12.00 -18.05 7.04
N GLN A 63 -10.77 -18.52 6.83
CA GLN A 63 -9.85 -17.91 5.85
C GLN A 63 -10.44 -17.88 4.43
N SER A 64 -11.23 -18.90 4.07
CA SER A 64 -11.93 -18.97 2.77
C SER A 64 -12.99 -17.87 2.57
N ALA A 65 -13.48 -17.27 3.65
CA ALA A 65 -14.49 -16.20 3.59
C ALA A 65 -13.87 -14.81 3.44
N VAL A 66 -12.55 -14.67 3.59
CA VAL A 66 -11.87 -13.35 3.59
C VAL A 66 -12.10 -12.60 2.28
N GLU A 67 -11.95 -13.27 1.14
CA GLU A 67 -12.02 -12.62 -0.17
C GLU A 67 -13.42 -12.07 -0.47
N GLU A 68 -14.45 -12.89 -0.28
CA GLU A 68 -15.85 -12.48 -0.47
C GLU A 68 -16.23 -11.31 0.46
N ASN A 69 -15.85 -11.40 1.74
CA ASN A 69 -16.19 -10.35 2.71
C ASN A 69 -15.41 -9.05 2.47
N ALA A 70 -14.12 -9.14 2.09
CA ALA A 70 -13.33 -7.97 1.73
C ALA A 70 -13.89 -7.29 0.47
N ALA A 71 -14.28 -8.06 -0.56
CA ALA A 71 -14.91 -7.52 -1.77
C ALA A 71 -16.24 -6.83 -1.46
N ALA A 72 -17.09 -7.44 -0.62
CA ALA A 72 -18.34 -6.82 -0.18
C ALA A 72 -18.10 -5.51 0.58
N CYS A 73 -17.09 -5.47 1.45
CA CYS A 73 -16.67 -4.27 2.17
C CYS A 73 -16.21 -3.16 1.22
N ILE A 74 -15.38 -3.47 0.23
CA ILE A 74 -14.91 -2.51 -0.78
C ILE A 74 -16.11 -1.92 -1.53
N ASN A 75 -17.05 -2.75 -1.98
CA ASN A 75 -18.26 -2.29 -2.66
C ASN A 75 -19.11 -1.37 -1.78
N VAL A 76 -19.23 -1.64 -0.48
CA VAL A 76 -19.95 -0.76 0.46
C VAL A 76 -19.24 0.58 0.62
N ILE A 77 -17.91 0.60 0.69
CA ILE A 77 -17.13 1.86 0.77
C ILE A 77 -17.30 2.66 -0.51
N VAL A 78 -17.03 2.06 -1.67
CA VAL A 78 -17.06 2.73 -2.97
C VAL A 78 -18.49 3.15 -3.36
N SER A 79 -19.53 2.46 -2.91
CA SER A 79 -20.92 2.91 -3.14
C SER A 79 -21.32 4.12 -2.28
N ARG A 80 -20.71 4.30 -1.09
CA ARG A 80 -20.97 5.46 -0.23
C ARG A 80 -20.09 6.65 -0.58
N PHE A 81 -18.85 6.38 -0.98
CA PHE A 81 -17.84 7.35 -1.39
C PHE A 81 -17.30 6.91 -2.74
N PRO A 82 -17.97 7.27 -3.85
CA PRO A 82 -17.54 6.84 -5.17
C PRO A 82 -16.15 7.38 -5.44
N CYS A 83 -15.16 6.49 -5.58
CA CYS A 83 -13.77 6.86 -5.80
C CYS A 83 -13.57 7.73 -7.05
N SER A 84 -14.49 7.68 -8.01
CA SER A 84 -14.50 8.58 -9.17
C SER A 84 -14.68 10.06 -8.82
N ALA A 85 -15.10 10.37 -7.59
CA ALA A 85 -15.23 11.73 -7.06
C ALA A 85 -14.05 12.14 -6.17
N ALA A 86 -13.02 11.29 -6.03
CA ALA A 86 -11.80 11.69 -5.33
C ALA A 86 -11.08 12.75 -6.17
N SER A 87 -10.89 13.95 -5.59
CA SER A 87 -10.35 15.11 -6.30
C SER A 87 -8.86 15.33 -6.03
N SER A 88 -8.38 14.92 -4.85
CA SER A 88 -6.97 15.05 -4.46
C SER A 88 -6.61 14.09 -3.34
N LEU A 89 -5.30 13.87 -3.17
CA LEU A 89 -4.73 13.20 -2.02
C LEU A 89 -4.45 14.19 -0.90
N GLY A 90 -4.78 13.82 0.34
CA GLY A 90 -4.34 14.58 1.51
C GLY A 90 -2.90 14.27 1.87
N GLU A 91 -2.25 15.19 2.57
CA GLU A 91 -0.87 15.05 3.07
C GLU A 91 -0.66 13.82 3.97
N ASP A 92 -1.74 13.32 4.59
CA ASP A 92 -1.71 12.18 5.49
C ASP A 92 -1.90 10.82 4.79
N TYR A 93 -2.09 10.77 3.47
CA TYR A 93 -2.45 9.55 2.75
C TYR A 93 -1.47 8.38 2.99
N ASP A 94 -0.16 8.62 2.82
CA ASP A 94 0.85 7.56 2.98
C ASP A 94 0.97 7.10 4.44
N SER A 95 0.87 8.04 5.38
CA SER A 95 0.83 7.74 6.82
C SER A 95 -0.38 6.87 7.15
N CYS A 96 -1.55 7.21 6.61
CA CYS A 96 -2.77 6.42 6.75
C CYS A 96 -2.58 4.99 6.22
N ILE A 97 -2.12 4.82 4.97
CA ILE A 97 -1.93 3.49 4.37
C ILE A 97 -0.93 2.66 5.17
N SER A 98 0.19 3.25 5.59
CA SER A 98 1.18 2.57 6.44
C SER A 98 0.60 2.14 7.78
N GLN A 99 -0.17 2.99 8.43
CA GLN A 99 -0.79 2.66 9.72
C GLN A 99 -1.82 1.54 9.58
N VAL A 100 -2.67 1.56 8.54
CA VAL A 100 -3.61 0.46 8.27
C VAL A 100 -2.85 -0.86 8.10
N LYS A 101 -1.79 -0.87 7.27
CA LYS A 101 -0.96 -2.07 7.03
C LYS A 101 -0.28 -2.57 8.32
N GLY A 102 0.23 -1.66 9.14
CA GLY A 102 0.96 -1.97 10.37
C GLY A 102 0.09 -2.27 11.60
N MET A 103 -1.20 -1.92 11.57
CA MET A 103 -2.08 -2.07 12.73
C MET A 103 -2.25 -3.54 13.13
N ALA A 104 -2.07 -3.84 14.43
CA ALA A 104 -2.19 -5.18 14.98
C ALA A 104 -3.64 -5.71 14.94
N CYS A 105 -3.80 -7.02 14.74
CA CYS A 105 -5.12 -7.66 14.64
C CYS A 105 -6.00 -7.52 15.89
N SER A 106 -5.42 -7.33 17.07
CA SER A 106 -6.17 -7.03 18.30
C SER A 106 -6.93 -5.70 18.26
N LYS A 107 -6.53 -4.76 17.38
CA LYS A 107 -7.28 -3.51 17.14
C LYS A 107 -8.48 -3.71 16.22
N TRP A 108 -8.49 -4.82 15.50
CA TRP A 108 -9.57 -5.21 14.61
C TRP A 108 -10.49 -6.28 15.24
N ASP A 109 -10.13 -6.91 16.36
CA ASP A 109 -10.94 -7.96 17.02
C ASP A 109 -12.23 -7.41 17.67
N VAL A 110 -13.21 -7.11 16.82
CA VAL A 110 -14.57 -6.78 17.23
C VAL A 110 -15.48 -8.02 17.06
N PRO A 111 -16.60 -8.10 17.81
CA PRO A 111 -17.58 -9.16 17.58
C PRO A 111 -18.16 -9.13 16.16
N GLN A 112 -18.49 -10.30 15.61
CA GLN A 112 -19.06 -10.43 14.24
C GLN A 112 -20.28 -9.54 13.99
N LEU A 113 -21.15 -9.39 15.00
CA LEU A 113 -22.34 -8.55 14.93
C LEU A 113 -22.03 -7.03 14.91
N GLN A 114 -20.78 -6.65 15.15
CA GLN A 114 -20.32 -5.26 15.22
C GLN A 114 -19.30 -4.93 14.13
N PHE A 115 -19.10 -5.78 13.11
CA PHE A 115 -18.15 -5.51 12.03
C PHE A 115 -18.40 -4.17 11.32
N ALA A 116 -19.66 -3.74 11.21
CA ALA A 116 -20.02 -2.45 10.64
C ALA A 116 -19.60 -1.23 11.48
N THR A 117 -19.14 -1.43 12.72
CA THR A 117 -18.64 -0.35 13.60
C THR A 117 -17.13 -0.18 13.52
N VAL A 118 -16.43 -1.06 12.79
CA VAL A 118 -14.99 -0.87 12.54
C VAL A 118 -14.79 0.36 11.70
N ARG A 119 -13.86 1.19 12.16
CA ARG A 119 -13.47 2.43 11.49
C ARG A 119 -12.00 2.35 11.11
N PRO A 120 -11.59 3.03 10.03
CA PRO A 120 -10.20 3.28 9.75
C PRO A 120 -9.53 4.05 10.92
N PRO A 121 -8.18 4.02 11.02
CA PRO A 121 -7.44 4.85 11.97
C PRO A 121 -7.74 6.34 11.77
N THR A 122 -7.72 7.14 12.84
CA THR A 122 -7.98 8.60 12.78
C THR A 122 -7.03 9.35 11.86
N SER A 123 -5.80 8.87 11.67
CA SER A 123 -4.86 9.42 10.69
C SER A 123 -5.34 9.33 9.24
N CYS A 124 -6.45 8.63 8.97
CA CYS A 124 -7.03 8.50 7.65
C CYS A 124 -8.19 9.47 7.40
N ASP A 125 -8.59 10.29 8.38
CA ASP A 125 -9.75 11.18 8.27
C ASP A 125 -9.59 12.23 7.16
N THR A 126 -8.34 12.61 6.85
CA THR A 126 -7.93 13.62 5.85
C THR A 126 -7.20 13.03 4.65
N ALA A 127 -7.05 11.71 4.56
CA ALA A 127 -6.22 11.05 3.55
C ALA A 127 -6.72 11.23 2.10
N LEU A 128 -8.03 11.43 1.92
CA LEU A 128 -8.67 11.56 0.61
C LEU A 128 -9.69 12.71 0.66
N ASN A 129 -9.66 13.57 -0.36
CA ASN A 129 -10.65 14.63 -0.52
C ASN A 129 -11.64 14.26 -1.63
N PHE A 130 -12.92 14.47 -1.34
CA PHE A 130 -14.03 14.24 -2.26
C PHE A 130 -14.80 15.57 -2.37
N GLU A 131 -14.70 16.23 -3.53
CA GLU A 131 -15.39 17.49 -3.83
C GLU A 131 -16.50 17.30 -4.87
#